data_AF-A0A0F9BX52-F1
#
_entry.id   AF-A0A0F9BX52-F1
#
_cell.length_a   1.000
_cell.length_b   1.000
_cell.length_c   1.000
_cell.angle_alpha   90.00
_cell.angle_beta   90.00
_cell.angle_gamma   90.00
#
_symmetry.space_group_name_H-M   'P 1'
#
loop_
_entity.id
_entity.type
_entity.pdbx_description
1 polymer ?
#
loop_
_entity_poly.entity_id
_entity_poly.type
_entity_poly.pdbx_seq_one_letter_code
_entity_poly.pdbx_strand_id
1 'polypeptide(L)'
;MNKPRTQLMLCGGTGCHSTGTKAFREALQNELESQGLVEEVKIIETGCNGFCAVGPVMLVQPEGIFYQNLRTKHVPHLVEEHFLKGRPVPKLFYVEPASKETIPNMNEIPFFKHQVFWAMRNKGALDPEVIDEYIARDGYFGAAKAINEMSADQIIEEMKISGLRGRGGAGFPTGLKWEFAGKSSSDVKYVLCNADEGDPGAFMDRSILEADPHAVLEGMIIAARAINSHQGYIYARTEYPLAVRRLGIAIQQAREYGLLGKDILGSGFDFDIDIYQGAGAFVCGEETALLTSLEGYRGQPRMKPPFPAVEGLYSLPTIVNNVESIANV
;
A
#
# COMPACT_ATOMS: atom_id res chain seq x y z
N MET A 1 -11.84 -13.92 22.66
CA MET A 1 -11.52 -14.74 21.47
C MET A 1 -10.13 -15.32 21.68
N ASN A 2 -9.97 -16.64 21.55
CA ASN A 2 -8.66 -17.26 21.68
C ASN A 2 -7.74 -16.75 20.56
N LYS A 3 -6.57 -16.23 20.94
CA LYS A 3 -5.55 -15.81 19.97
C LYS A 3 -5.05 -17.07 19.25
N PRO A 4 -4.99 -17.10 17.91
CA PRO A 4 -4.48 -18.27 17.21
C PRO A 4 -3.05 -18.58 17.66
N ARG A 5 -2.73 -19.87 17.80
CA ARG A 5 -1.38 -20.36 18.13
C ARG A 5 -0.39 -19.97 17.04
N THR A 6 -0.82 -20.06 15.78
CA THR A 6 0.02 -19.83 14.60
C THR A 6 -0.73 -18.99 13.57
N GLN A 7 -0.03 -18.03 12.97
CA GLN A 7 -0.53 -17.25 11.84
C GLN A 7 0.29 -17.57 10.59
N LEU A 8 -0.41 -17.89 9.51
CA LEU A 8 0.16 -18.22 8.22
C LEU A 8 0.00 -17.01 7.30
N MET A 9 1.03 -16.16 7.25
CA MET A 9 1.06 -14.93 6.48
C MET A 9 1.35 -15.26 5.01
N LEU A 10 0.29 -15.55 4.24
CA LEU A 10 0.36 -16.01 2.86
C LEU A 10 0.34 -14.81 1.91
N CYS A 11 1.36 -14.67 1.06
CA CYS A 11 1.47 -13.54 0.15
C CYS A 11 0.37 -13.54 -0.91
N GLY A 12 -0.56 -12.58 -0.82
CA GLY A 12 -1.70 -12.39 -1.72
C GLY A 12 -1.58 -11.17 -2.64
N GLY A 13 -0.35 -10.77 -3.00
CA GLY A 13 -0.13 -9.78 -4.07
C GLY A 13 -0.30 -10.39 -5.46
N THR A 14 -0.50 -9.55 -6.48
CA THR A 14 -0.77 -9.98 -7.88
C THR A 14 0.25 -11.01 -8.40
N GLY A 15 1.55 -10.85 -8.08
CA GLY A 15 2.59 -11.80 -8.49
C GLY A 15 2.50 -13.19 -7.85
N CYS A 16 1.96 -13.29 -6.63
CA CYS A 16 1.72 -14.57 -5.97
C CYS A 16 0.36 -15.17 -6.38
N HIS A 17 -0.66 -14.33 -6.61
CA HIS A 17 -1.92 -14.79 -7.21
C HIS A 17 -1.70 -15.45 -8.57
N SER A 18 -0.88 -14.85 -9.44
CA SER A 18 -0.58 -15.40 -10.77
C SER A 18 0.20 -16.72 -10.73
N THR A 19 0.87 -17.03 -9.62
CA THR A 19 1.62 -18.29 -9.41
C THR A 19 0.86 -19.34 -8.60
N GLY A 20 -0.44 -19.13 -8.35
CA GLY A 20 -1.34 -20.16 -7.81
C GLY A 20 -1.65 -20.04 -6.32
N THR A 21 -1.45 -18.88 -5.69
CA THR A 21 -1.73 -18.68 -4.25
C THR A 21 -3.17 -18.99 -3.86
N LYS A 22 -4.16 -18.62 -4.69
CA LYS A 22 -5.58 -18.85 -4.36
C LYS A 22 -5.90 -20.34 -4.19
N ALA A 23 -5.50 -21.15 -5.17
CA ALA A 23 -5.66 -22.60 -5.09
C ALA A 23 -4.86 -23.22 -3.93
N PHE A 24 -3.68 -22.68 -3.62
CA PHE A 24 -2.91 -23.12 -2.45
C PHE A 24 -3.61 -22.79 -1.14
N ARG A 25 -4.17 -21.57 -1.01
CA ARG A 25 -4.94 -21.12 0.16
C ARG A 25 -6.16 -22.01 0.39
N GLU A 26 -6.94 -22.29 -0.65
CA GLU A 26 -8.12 -23.16 -0.57
C GLU A 26 -7.74 -24.57 -0.13
N ALA A 27 -6.70 -25.16 -0.74
CA ALA A 27 -6.23 -26.48 -0.33
C ALA A 27 -5.73 -26.50 1.12
N LEU A 28 -5.01 -25.46 1.54
CA LEU A 28 -4.50 -25.31 2.90
C LEU A 28 -5.64 -25.17 3.91
N GLN A 29 -6.66 -24.37 3.62
CA GLN A 29 -7.84 -24.21 4.47
C GLN A 29 -8.57 -25.55 4.65
N ASN A 30 -8.84 -26.28 3.57
CA ASN A 30 -9.52 -27.57 3.61
C ASN A 30 -8.74 -28.62 4.43
N GLU A 31 -7.41 -28.62 4.34
CA GLU A 31 -6.59 -29.55 5.12
C GLU A 31 -6.50 -29.14 6.60
N LEU A 32 -6.49 -27.85 6.92
CA LEU A 32 -6.58 -27.42 8.32
C LEU A 32 -7.94 -27.80 8.93
N GLU A 33 -9.02 -27.73 8.16
CA GLU A 33 -10.35 -28.18 8.58
C GLU A 33 -10.40 -29.69 8.80
N SER A 34 -9.84 -30.50 7.89
CA SER A 34 -9.83 -31.96 8.00
C SER A 34 -9.04 -32.46 9.22
N GLN A 35 -8.00 -31.72 9.61
CA GLN A 35 -7.16 -32.02 10.78
C GLN A 35 -7.67 -31.35 12.07
N GLY A 36 -8.75 -30.57 12.02
CA GLY A 36 -9.34 -29.89 13.19
C GLY A 36 -8.48 -28.75 13.75
N LEU A 37 -7.65 -28.11 12.92
CA LEU A 37 -6.66 -27.09 13.32
C LEU A 37 -7.13 -25.64 13.11
N VAL A 38 -8.33 -25.41 12.59
CA VAL A 38 -8.82 -24.07 12.19
C VAL A 38 -8.89 -23.03 13.32
N GLU A 39 -9.12 -23.47 14.56
CA GLU A 39 -9.15 -22.56 15.73
C GLU A 39 -7.74 -22.20 16.23
N GLU A 40 -6.73 -22.99 15.86
CA GLU A 40 -5.35 -22.81 16.30
C GLU A 40 -4.47 -22.13 15.25
N VAL A 41 -4.74 -22.39 13.97
CA VAL A 41 -3.90 -21.97 12.84
C VAL A 41 -4.73 -21.11 11.90
N LYS A 42 -4.44 -19.80 11.88
CA LYS A 42 -5.15 -18.83 11.06
C LYS A 42 -4.36 -18.51 9.79
N ILE A 43 -4.99 -18.63 8.62
CA ILE A 43 -4.42 -18.13 7.36
C ILE A 43 -4.75 -16.64 7.23
N ILE A 44 -3.73 -15.81 7.02
CA ILE A 44 -3.87 -14.38 6.77
C ILE A 44 -3.31 -14.12 5.38
N GLU A 45 -4.15 -13.62 4.48
CA GLU A 45 -3.71 -13.26 3.14
C GLU A 45 -3.15 -11.84 3.16
N THR A 46 -1.84 -11.72 3.04
CA THR A 46 -1.16 -10.42 3.09
C THR A 46 -1.06 -9.76 1.74
N GLY A 47 -0.54 -8.53 1.72
CA GLY A 47 0.00 -7.92 0.51
C GLY A 47 1.21 -8.64 -0.10
N CYS A 48 1.83 -7.97 -1.08
CA CYS A 48 3.08 -8.41 -1.70
C CYS A 48 4.23 -8.50 -0.68
N ASN A 49 4.93 -9.62 -0.64
CA ASN A 49 6.13 -9.80 0.21
C ASN A 49 7.44 -9.34 -0.50
N GLY A 50 7.42 -9.26 -1.83
CA GLY A 50 8.50 -8.71 -2.67
C GLY A 50 9.40 -9.75 -3.35
N PHE A 51 9.49 -10.98 -2.85
CA PHE A 51 10.35 -12.01 -3.47
C PHE A 51 9.59 -12.88 -4.49
N CYS A 52 9.06 -12.24 -5.54
CA CYS A 52 8.18 -12.87 -6.53
C CYS A 52 8.80 -14.07 -7.26
N ALA A 53 10.14 -14.11 -7.39
CA ALA A 53 10.86 -15.18 -8.09
C ALA A 53 10.69 -16.58 -7.45
N VAL A 54 10.32 -16.63 -6.17
CA VAL A 54 10.14 -17.87 -5.41
C VAL A 54 8.70 -18.04 -4.92
N GLY A 55 7.75 -17.38 -5.59
CA GLY A 55 6.33 -17.41 -5.27
C GLY A 55 5.60 -18.74 -5.58
N PRO A 56 4.46 -19.00 -4.94
CA PRO A 56 3.93 -18.35 -3.74
C PRO A 56 4.81 -18.54 -2.51
N VAL A 57 4.78 -17.55 -1.61
CA VAL A 57 5.55 -17.54 -0.35
C VAL A 57 4.62 -17.38 0.85
N MET A 58 5.04 -17.90 2.00
CA MET A 58 4.30 -17.80 3.26
C MET A 58 5.28 -17.64 4.42
N LEU A 59 4.98 -16.70 5.32
CA LEU A 59 5.71 -16.51 6.56
C LEU A 59 4.89 -17.06 7.73
N VAL A 60 5.46 -17.96 8.52
CA VAL A 60 4.80 -18.53 9.70
C VAL A 60 5.19 -17.72 10.92
N GLN A 61 4.19 -17.14 11.59
CA GLN A 61 4.35 -16.37 12.82
C GLN A 61 3.82 -17.17 14.03
N PRO A 62 4.48 -17.10 15.19
CA PRO A 62 5.61 -16.22 15.53
C PRO A 62 7.02 -16.77 15.19
N GLU A 63 7.12 -17.98 14.63
CA GLU A 63 8.41 -18.67 14.40
C GLU A 63 9.36 -17.94 13.42
N GLY A 64 8.82 -17.11 12.54
CA GLY A 64 9.59 -16.39 11.51
C GLY A 64 10.02 -17.26 10.33
N ILE A 65 9.41 -18.44 10.16
CA ILE A 65 9.78 -19.40 9.12
C ILE A 65 9.21 -19.00 7.77
N PHE A 66 10.08 -18.85 6.79
CA PHE A 66 9.77 -18.50 5.42
C PHE A 66 9.72 -19.74 4.53
N TYR A 67 8.53 -20.01 4.00
CA TYR A 67 8.32 -21.03 2.99
C TYR A 67 8.20 -20.42 1.60
N GLN A 68 8.80 -21.08 0.62
CA GLN A 68 8.83 -20.66 -0.78
C GLN A 68 8.37 -21.76 -1.73
N ASN A 69 8.10 -21.37 -2.98
CA ASN A 69 7.68 -22.26 -4.06
C ASN A 69 6.51 -23.18 -3.66
N LEU A 70 5.55 -22.62 -2.92
CA LEU A 70 4.41 -23.37 -2.39
C LEU A 70 3.51 -23.86 -3.52
N ARG A 71 3.05 -25.10 -3.42
CA ARG A 71 2.19 -25.77 -4.40
C ARG A 71 1.16 -26.60 -3.65
N THR A 72 -0.01 -26.81 -4.24
CA THR A 72 -1.11 -27.57 -3.63
C THR A 72 -0.68 -28.97 -3.18
N LYS A 73 0.18 -29.63 -3.96
CA LYS A 73 0.77 -30.95 -3.61
C LYS A 73 1.59 -30.96 -2.31
N HIS A 74 2.07 -29.81 -1.83
CA HIS A 74 2.84 -29.71 -0.59
C HIS A 74 1.94 -29.64 0.65
N VAL A 75 0.65 -29.29 0.49
CA VAL A 75 -0.26 -28.98 1.60
C VAL A 75 -0.39 -30.14 2.61
N PRO A 76 -0.68 -31.39 2.21
CA PRO A 76 -0.87 -32.46 3.20
C PRO A 76 0.36 -32.67 4.08
N HIS A 77 1.54 -32.72 3.45
CA HIS A 77 2.80 -32.90 4.18
C HIS A 77 3.16 -31.69 5.05
N LEU A 78 2.89 -30.47 4.57
CA LEU A 78 3.15 -29.24 5.31
C LEU A 78 2.29 -29.15 6.58
N VAL A 79 0.98 -29.44 6.46
CA VAL A 79 0.06 -29.41 7.60
C VAL A 79 0.41 -30.51 8.60
N GLU A 80 0.63 -31.74 8.12
CA GLU A 80 0.97 -32.88 8.97
C GLU A 80 2.29 -32.64 9.73
N GLU A 81 3.36 -32.22 9.06
CA GLU A 81 4.66 -32.08 9.71
C GLU A 81 4.74 -30.81 10.56
N HIS A 82 4.42 -29.63 10.00
CA HIS A 82 4.64 -28.38 10.71
C HIS A 82 3.51 -28.07 11.67
N PHE A 83 2.26 -28.05 11.20
CA PHE A 83 1.16 -27.52 12.01
C PHE A 83 0.59 -28.53 13.00
N LEU A 84 0.61 -29.83 12.66
CA LEU A 84 0.17 -30.90 13.56
C LEU A 84 1.32 -31.42 14.46
N LYS A 85 2.49 -31.76 13.89
CA LYS A 85 3.61 -32.35 14.65
C LYS A 85 4.63 -31.33 15.17
N GLY A 86 4.55 -30.06 14.76
CA GLY A 86 5.49 -29.01 15.18
C GLY A 86 6.88 -29.10 14.52
N ARG A 87 7.02 -29.82 13.41
CA ARG A 87 8.28 -30.00 12.67
C ARG A 87 8.27 -29.20 11.37
N PRO A 88 9.02 -28.09 11.29
CA PRO A 88 9.16 -27.34 10.04
C PRO A 88 9.65 -28.21 8.89
N VAL A 89 9.30 -27.86 7.64
CA VAL A 89 9.60 -28.66 6.44
C VAL A 89 10.82 -28.10 5.69
N PRO A 90 12.04 -28.62 5.88
CA PRO A 90 13.25 -27.97 5.37
C PRO A 90 13.34 -27.92 3.85
N LYS A 91 12.65 -28.86 3.17
CA LYS A 91 12.56 -28.91 1.70
C LYS A 91 11.85 -27.69 1.10
N LEU A 92 11.10 -26.95 1.90
CA LEU A 92 10.35 -25.76 1.47
C LEU A 92 11.02 -24.44 1.90
N PHE A 93 12.14 -24.50 2.62
CA PHE A 93 12.90 -23.32 3.00
C PHE A 93 13.59 -22.67 1.81
N TYR A 94 14.04 -21.43 2.00
CA TYR A 94 14.95 -20.81 1.06
C TYR A 94 16.27 -21.58 1.00
N VAL A 95 16.81 -21.76 -0.20
CA VAL A 95 18.12 -22.38 -0.43
C VAL A 95 19.00 -21.34 -1.07
N GLU A 96 20.09 -20.96 -0.40
CA GLU A 96 21.02 -19.98 -0.94
C GLU A 96 21.73 -20.55 -2.18
N PRO A 97 21.68 -19.88 -3.35
CA PRO A 97 22.25 -20.42 -4.58
C PRO A 97 23.75 -20.72 -4.50
N ALA A 98 24.51 -19.94 -3.73
CA ALA A 98 25.96 -20.02 -3.63
C ALA A 98 26.43 -21.13 -2.66
N SER A 99 25.98 -21.11 -1.41
CA SER A 99 26.39 -22.06 -0.37
C SER A 99 25.61 -23.38 -0.38
N LYS A 100 24.41 -23.39 -1.00
CA LYS A 100 23.41 -24.46 -0.88
C LYS A 100 22.83 -24.66 0.52
N GLU A 101 23.08 -23.71 1.43
CA GLU A 101 22.51 -23.74 2.77
C GLU A 101 21.00 -23.44 2.74
N THR A 102 20.26 -24.14 3.59
CA THR A 102 18.84 -23.89 3.82
C THR A 102 18.66 -22.85 4.91
N ILE A 103 17.97 -21.74 4.60
CA ILE A 103 17.75 -20.63 5.51
C ILE A 103 16.24 -20.56 5.83
N PRO A 104 15.82 -20.92 7.05
CA PRO A 104 14.41 -20.89 7.44
C PRO A 104 13.92 -19.48 7.76
N ASN A 105 14.75 -18.62 8.36
CA ASN A 105 14.32 -17.33 8.87
C ASN A 105 14.35 -16.25 7.78
N MET A 106 13.23 -15.54 7.58
CA MET A 106 13.13 -14.49 6.56
C MET A 106 14.21 -13.40 6.70
N ASN A 107 14.58 -13.02 7.92
CA ASN A 107 15.54 -11.94 8.18
C ASN A 107 16.98 -12.34 7.86
N GLU A 108 17.26 -13.63 7.75
CA GLU A 108 18.59 -14.16 7.43
C GLU A 108 18.78 -14.37 5.92
N ILE A 109 17.70 -14.45 5.15
CA ILE A 109 17.75 -14.62 3.70
C ILE A 109 18.44 -13.39 3.07
N PRO A 110 19.52 -13.56 2.28
CA PRO A 110 20.29 -12.45 1.71
C PRO A 110 19.46 -11.43 0.93
N PHE A 111 18.38 -11.88 0.27
CA PHE A 111 17.43 -11.00 -0.41
C PHE A 111 16.84 -9.96 0.54
N PHE A 112 16.39 -10.34 1.74
CA PHE A 112 15.75 -9.43 2.69
C PHE A 112 16.73 -8.76 3.65
N LYS A 113 17.78 -9.48 4.06
CA LYS A 113 18.73 -9.09 5.14
C LYS A 113 19.32 -7.69 5.00
N HIS A 114 19.53 -7.23 3.77
CA HIS A 114 20.18 -5.96 3.48
C HIS A 114 19.20 -4.84 3.08
N GLN A 115 17.90 -5.10 3.13
CA GLN A 115 16.86 -4.14 2.74
C GLN A 115 16.36 -3.37 3.97
N VAL A 116 16.03 -2.09 3.76
CA VAL A 116 15.32 -1.27 4.75
C VAL A 116 13.97 -0.90 4.18
N PHE A 117 12.90 -1.35 4.83
CA PHE A 117 11.53 -1.17 4.36
C PHE A 117 10.91 0.07 4.98
N TRP A 118 11.07 1.22 4.33
CA TRP A 118 10.39 2.47 4.73
C TRP A 118 8.97 2.55 4.16
N ALA A 119 8.84 2.70 2.84
CA ALA A 119 7.56 2.78 2.15
C ALA A 119 6.72 1.49 2.26
N MET A 120 7.39 0.34 2.41
CA MET A 120 6.78 -0.98 2.50
C MET A 120 6.96 -1.62 3.89
N ARG A 121 7.01 -0.80 4.96
CA ARG A 121 7.24 -1.25 6.35
C ARG A 121 6.29 -2.35 6.84
N ASN A 122 5.09 -2.41 6.28
CA ASN A 122 4.04 -3.36 6.64
C ASN A 122 3.90 -4.54 5.68
N LYS A 123 4.77 -4.65 4.67
CA LYS A 123 4.67 -5.70 3.66
C LYS A 123 4.69 -7.09 4.30
N GLY A 124 3.75 -7.95 3.91
CA GLY A 124 3.67 -9.32 4.44
C GLY A 124 3.40 -9.42 5.95
N ALA A 125 3.11 -8.32 6.64
CA ALA A 125 2.92 -8.26 8.08
C ALA A 125 1.46 -8.04 8.51
N LEU A 126 0.61 -7.61 7.57
CA LEU A 126 -0.82 -7.38 7.82
C LEU A 126 -1.70 -7.89 6.67
N ASP A 127 -2.99 -8.08 6.98
CA ASP A 127 -4.08 -8.19 6.02
C ASP A 127 -4.46 -6.79 5.50
N PRO A 128 -4.25 -6.49 4.21
CA PRO A 128 -4.51 -5.16 3.64
C PRO A 128 -6.00 -4.81 3.60
N GLU A 129 -6.90 -5.74 3.90
CA GLU A 129 -8.35 -5.53 3.92
C GLU A 129 -8.90 -5.37 5.35
N VAL A 130 -8.02 -5.25 6.36
CA VAL A 130 -8.39 -5.06 7.77
C VAL A 130 -7.70 -3.83 8.37
N ILE A 131 -8.43 -2.71 8.46
CA ILE A 131 -7.93 -1.45 9.02
C ILE A 131 -7.33 -1.57 10.43
N ASP A 132 -7.88 -2.43 11.29
CA ASP A 132 -7.39 -2.60 12.66
C ASP A 132 -5.94 -3.10 12.71
N GLU A 133 -5.50 -3.87 11.71
CA GLU A 133 -4.11 -4.33 11.64
C GLU A 133 -3.14 -3.20 11.27
N TYR A 134 -3.61 -2.21 10.50
CA TYR A 134 -2.84 -0.99 10.23
C TYR A 134 -2.75 -0.10 11.48
N ILE A 135 -3.88 0.12 12.17
CA ILE A 135 -3.95 0.90 13.42
C ILE A 135 -3.08 0.26 14.51
N ALA A 136 -3.09 -1.07 14.64
CA ALA A 136 -2.25 -1.80 15.59
C ALA A 136 -0.73 -1.64 15.34
N ARG A 137 -0.34 -1.05 14.21
CA ARG A 137 1.04 -0.79 13.79
C ARG A 137 1.31 0.72 13.63
N ASP A 138 0.74 1.50 14.53
CA ASP A 138 0.85 2.97 14.60
C ASP A 138 0.20 3.71 13.42
N GLY A 139 -0.63 3.02 12.62
CA GLY A 139 -1.37 3.63 11.53
C GLY A 139 -2.31 4.73 11.99
N TYR A 140 -2.42 5.79 11.21
CA TYR A 140 -3.20 7.01 11.47
C TYR A 140 -2.70 7.90 12.61
N PHE A 141 -1.61 7.55 13.30
CA PHE A 141 -1.03 8.42 14.33
C PHE A 141 -0.45 9.70 13.71
N GLY A 142 0.13 9.61 12.51
CA GLY A 142 0.63 10.76 11.77
C GLY A 142 -0.50 11.69 11.36
N ALA A 143 -1.60 11.13 10.83
CA ALA A 143 -2.81 11.88 10.49
C ALA A 143 -3.42 12.56 11.73
N ALA A 144 -3.57 11.84 12.85
CA ALA A 144 -4.13 12.38 14.08
C ALA A 144 -3.30 13.56 14.61
N LYS A 145 -1.97 13.44 14.60
CA LYS A 145 -1.06 14.53 14.97
C LYS A 145 -1.19 15.72 14.02
N ALA A 146 -1.16 15.48 12.71
CA ALA A 146 -1.26 16.53 11.70
C ALA A 146 -2.58 17.32 11.81
N ILE A 147 -3.69 16.63 12.06
CA ILE A 147 -5.01 17.24 12.17
C ILE A 147 -5.14 18.05 13.47
N ASN A 148 -4.80 17.45 14.61
CA ASN A 148 -5.15 17.99 15.93
C ASN A 148 -4.06 18.88 16.54
N GLU A 149 -2.80 18.69 16.18
CA GLU A 149 -1.67 19.32 16.88
C GLU A 149 -0.85 20.27 15.99
N MET A 150 -1.02 20.22 14.67
CA MET A 150 -0.19 20.97 13.73
C MET A 150 -1.01 21.96 12.89
N SER A 151 -0.42 23.12 12.62
CA SER A 151 -0.89 24.04 11.58
C SER A 151 -0.46 23.56 10.19
N ALA A 152 -1.13 24.06 9.14
CA ALA A 152 -0.75 23.80 7.75
C ALA A 152 0.73 24.13 7.48
N ASP A 153 1.20 25.28 7.95
CA ASP A 153 2.60 25.72 7.80
C ASP A 153 3.58 24.79 8.52
N GLN A 154 3.23 24.28 9.71
CA GLN A 154 4.06 23.33 10.45
C GLN A 154 4.19 22.00 9.71
N ILE A 155 3.10 21.50 9.09
CA ILE A 155 3.14 20.27 8.29
C ILE A 155 4.03 20.48 7.06
N ILE A 156 3.86 21.60 6.35
CA ILE A 156 4.68 21.94 5.17
C ILE A 156 6.17 22.03 5.55
N GLU A 157 6.49 22.65 6.68
CA GLU A 157 7.88 22.78 7.13
C GLU A 157 8.47 21.42 7.55
N GLU A 158 7.72 20.57 8.25
CA GLU A 158 8.14 19.20 8.56
C GLU A 158 8.46 18.42 7.26
N MET A 159 7.60 18.54 6.25
CA MET A 159 7.84 17.92 4.94
C MET A 159 9.08 18.47 4.24
N LYS A 160 9.42 19.74 4.42
CA LYS A 160 10.66 20.33 3.89
C LYS A 160 11.89 19.83 4.65
N ILE A 161 11.81 19.74 5.97
CA ILE A 161 12.87 19.21 6.84
C ILE A 161 13.17 17.74 6.51
N SER A 162 12.14 16.93 6.24
CA SER A 162 12.29 15.51 5.87
C SER A 162 13.15 15.30 4.61
N GLY A 163 13.26 16.32 3.74
CA GLY A 163 13.93 16.21 2.46
C GLY A 163 13.25 15.27 1.46
N LEU A 164 11.98 14.88 1.70
CA LEU A 164 11.25 14.00 0.79
C LEU A 164 11.17 14.61 -0.62
N ARG A 165 11.52 13.79 -1.61
CA ARG A 165 11.44 14.13 -3.04
C ARG A 165 10.40 13.24 -3.70
N GLY A 166 9.72 13.77 -4.71
CA GLY A 166 8.73 13.05 -5.50
C GLY A 166 9.32 11.78 -6.11
N ARG A 167 8.70 10.65 -5.82
CA ARG A 167 9.14 9.30 -6.19
C ARG A 167 8.66 8.81 -7.56
N GLY A 168 7.78 9.56 -8.23
CA GLY A 168 7.38 9.31 -9.62
C GLY A 168 8.45 9.70 -10.67
N GLY A 169 9.74 9.63 -10.33
CA GLY A 169 10.86 9.91 -11.25
C GLY A 169 11.41 11.34 -11.24
N ALA A 170 10.56 12.37 -11.30
CA ALA A 170 11.03 13.76 -11.42
C ALA A 170 11.83 14.30 -10.22
N GLY A 171 11.66 13.71 -9.03
CA GLY A 171 12.46 14.07 -7.86
C GLY A 171 12.26 15.50 -7.36
N PHE A 172 11.12 16.15 -7.64
CA PHE A 172 10.84 17.49 -7.12
C PHE A 172 10.60 17.45 -5.60
N PRO A 173 11.12 18.40 -4.79
CA PRO A 173 10.90 18.40 -3.33
C PRO A 173 9.42 18.46 -2.96
N THR A 174 8.93 17.47 -2.20
CA THR A 174 7.50 17.32 -1.89
C THR A 174 7.00 18.48 -1.02
N GLY A 175 7.74 18.86 0.02
CA GLY A 175 7.37 19.99 0.89
C GLY A 175 7.28 21.33 0.14
N LEU A 176 8.17 21.58 -0.85
CA LEU A 176 8.10 22.79 -1.67
C LEU A 176 6.88 22.80 -2.60
N LYS A 177 6.50 21.63 -3.14
CA LYS A 177 5.27 21.49 -3.95
C LYS A 177 4.04 21.82 -3.10
N TRP A 178 4.00 21.33 -1.87
CA TRP A 178 2.90 21.62 -0.94
C TRP A 178 2.89 23.09 -0.52
N GLU A 179 4.06 23.71 -0.31
CA GLU A 179 4.17 25.14 -0.03
C GLU A 179 3.57 26.01 -1.16
N PHE A 180 3.83 25.68 -2.43
CA PHE A 180 3.26 26.40 -3.56
C PHE A 180 1.74 26.29 -3.64
N ALA A 181 1.18 25.11 -3.41
CA ALA A 181 -0.27 24.93 -3.38
C ALA A 181 -0.92 25.55 -2.13
N GLY A 182 -0.25 25.48 -0.98
CA GLY A 182 -0.66 26.11 0.28
C GLY A 182 -0.77 27.62 0.14
N LYS A 183 0.20 28.26 -0.52
CA LYS A 183 0.23 29.71 -0.77
C LYS A 183 -0.69 30.18 -1.90
N SER A 184 -1.19 29.29 -2.75
CA SER A 184 -2.09 29.67 -3.83
C SER A 184 -3.44 30.15 -3.29
N SER A 185 -3.90 31.30 -3.78
CA SER A 185 -5.13 31.95 -3.34
C SER A 185 -6.36 31.26 -3.92
N SER A 186 -6.91 30.29 -3.20
CA SER A 186 -8.17 29.62 -3.52
C SER A 186 -8.77 29.00 -2.27
N ASP A 187 -10.10 29.07 -2.14
CA ASP A 187 -10.87 28.39 -1.09
C ASP A 187 -10.98 26.88 -1.35
N VAL A 188 -10.85 26.47 -2.62
CA VAL A 188 -10.92 25.07 -3.05
C VAL A 188 -9.57 24.65 -3.62
N LYS A 189 -9.07 23.52 -3.11
CA LYS A 189 -7.81 22.89 -3.53
C LYS A 189 -8.02 21.39 -3.59
N TYR A 190 -7.13 20.69 -4.31
CA TYR A 190 -7.23 19.23 -4.48
C TYR A 190 -5.92 18.53 -4.16
N VAL A 191 -6.05 17.31 -3.62
CA VAL A 191 -4.94 16.36 -3.42
C VAL A 191 -5.10 15.21 -4.40
N LEU A 192 -4.10 14.97 -5.23
CA LEU A 192 -4.11 13.91 -6.20
C LEU A 192 -3.00 12.89 -5.94
N CYS A 193 -3.38 11.63 -5.83
CA CYS A 193 -2.45 10.52 -5.85
C CYS A 193 -2.42 9.93 -7.27
N ASN A 194 -1.28 10.07 -7.94
CA ASN A 194 -1.02 9.46 -9.24
C ASN A 194 -0.59 8.00 -9.03
N ALA A 195 -1.50 7.08 -9.36
CA ALA A 195 -1.30 5.63 -9.39
C ALA A 195 -1.34 5.06 -10.82
N ASP A 196 -1.01 5.88 -11.82
CA ASP A 196 -0.84 5.46 -13.22
C ASP A 196 0.63 5.01 -13.45
N GLU A 197 1.01 3.93 -12.77
CA GLU A 197 2.36 3.32 -12.86
C GLU A 197 2.53 2.59 -14.21
N GLY A 198 2.63 3.37 -15.29
CA GLY A 198 2.64 2.89 -16.68
C GLY A 198 3.97 2.27 -17.13
N ASP A 199 5.07 2.56 -16.44
CA ASP A 199 6.43 2.20 -16.86
C ASP A 199 6.67 0.68 -16.86
N PRO A 200 7.20 0.12 -17.97
CA PRO A 200 7.53 -1.31 -18.02
C PRO A 200 8.52 -1.70 -16.92
N GLY A 201 8.14 -2.70 -16.12
CA GLY A 201 8.96 -3.21 -15.01
C GLY A 201 8.74 -2.51 -13.67
N ALA A 202 7.97 -1.42 -13.62
CA ALA A 202 7.54 -0.79 -12.38
C ALA A 202 6.35 -1.55 -11.77
N PHE A 203 6.39 -1.78 -10.46
CA PHE A 203 5.31 -2.39 -9.68
C PHE A 203 5.36 -2.01 -8.19
N MET A 204 6.10 -0.95 -7.87
CA MET A 204 6.29 -0.46 -6.50
C MET A 204 5.01 0.19 -5.98
N ASP A 205 4.36 1.03 -6.80
CA ASP A 205 3.09 1.65 -6.45
C ASP A 205 2.02 0.57 -6.30
N ARG A 206 1.95 -0.38 -7.24
CA ARG A 206 1.05 -1.54 -7.13
C ARG A 206 1.27 -2.29 -5.82
N SER A 207 2.52 -2.54 -5.46
CA SER A 207 2.84 -3.30 -4.24
C SER A 207 2.38 -2.58 -2.99
N ILE A 208 2.49 -1.24 -2.94
CA ILE A 208 1.99 -0.43 -1.82
C ILE A 208 0.45 -0.47 -1.79
N LEU A 209 -0.23 -0.18 -2.90
CA LEU A 209 -1.70 -0.13 -2.94
C LEU A 209 -2.34 -1.50 -2.63
N GLU A 210 -1.69 -2.59 -3.05
CA GLU A 210 -2.16 -3.94 -2.74
C GLU A 210 -1.81 -4.38 -1.32
N ALA A 211 -0.76 -3.86 -0.70
CA ALA A 211 -0.26 -4.36 0.59
C ALA A 211 -0.58 -3.48 1.79
N ASP A 212 -0.70 -2.18 1.59
CA ASP A 212 -0.91 -1.19 2.63
C ASP A 212 -1.64 0.04 2.06
N PRO A 213 -2.91 -0.11 1.62
CA PRO A 213 -3.67 1.01 1.07
C PRO A 213 -3.89 2.13 2.10
N HIS A 214 -3.99 1.78 3.39
CA HIS A 214 -4.19 2.77 4.46
C HIS A 214 -3.00 3.73 4.63
N ALA A 215 -1.76 3.30 4.38
CA ALA A 215 -0.63 4.22 4.34
C ALA A 215 -0.76 5.31 3.26
N VAL A 216 -1.40 5.00 2.13
CA VAL A 216 -1.68 6.00 1.09
C VAL A 216 -2.78 6.96 1.55
N LEU A 217 -3.85 6.44 2.16
CA LEU A 217 -4.95 7.26 2.67
C LEU A 217 -4.48 8.21 3.79
N GLU A 218 -3.68 7.71 4.74
CA GLU A 218 -3.08 8.52 5.81
C GLU A 218 -2.21 9.65 5.23
N GLY A 219 -1.31 9.35 4.30
CA GLY A 219 -0.49 10.37 3.66
C GLY A 219 -1.32 11.41 2.89
N MET A 220 -2.42 11.01 2.25
CA MET A 220 -3.34 11.94 1.57
C MET A 220 -4.07 12.85 2.56
N ILE A 221 -4.49 12.33 3.73
CA ILE A 221 -5.11 13.14 4.79
C ILE A 221 -4.14 14.20 5.29
N ILE A 222 -2.87 13.84 5.55
CA ILE A 222 -1.83 14.77 5.99
C ILE A 222 -1.58 15.83 4.91
N ALA A 223 -1.46 15.41 3.65
CA ALA A 223 -1.28 16.33 2.52
C ALA A 223 -2.46 17.30 2.37
N ALA A 224 -3.69 16.81 2.56
CA ALA A 224 -4.90 17.62 2.51
C ALA A 224 -4.92 18.67 3.62
N ARG A 225 -4.59 18.26 4.85
CA ARG A 225 -4.47 19.16 6.00
C ARG A 225 -3.39 20.23 5.79
N ALA A 226 -2.28 19.87 5.13
CA ALA A 226 -1.17 20.77 4.83
C ALA A 226 -1.54 21.89 3.87
N ILE A 227 -2.38 21.62 2.86
CA ILE A 227 -2.77 22.64 1.87
C ILE A 227 -4.17 23.21 2.10
N ASN A 228 -4.91 22.71 3.09
CA ASN A 228 -6.32 22.99 3.34
C ASN A 228 -7.23 22.54 2.16
N SER A 229 -7.08 21.29 1.74
CA SER A 229 -7.92 20.63 0.74
C SER A 229 -8.99 19.79 1.42
N HIS A 230 -10.20 19.77 0.87
CA HIS A 230 -11.33 18.96 1.37
C HIS A 230 -11.69 17.79 0.45
N GLN A 231 -11.04 17.69 -0.72
CA GLN A 231 -11.29 16.62 -1.68
C GLN A 231 -9.97 16.08 -2.23
N GLY A 232 -9.88 14.75 -2.30
CA GLY A 232 -8.79 14.02 -2.91
C GLY A 232 -9.26 13.08 -4.01
N TYR A 233 -8.35 12.73 -4.91
CA TYR A 233 -8.58 11.65 -5.86
C TYR A 233 -7.36 10.75 -5.97
N ILE A 234 -7.61 9.45 -6.09
CA ILE A 234 -6.61 8.46 -6.50
C ILE A 234 -6.90 8.13 -7.96
N TYR A 235 -6.02 8.56 -8.86
CA TYR A 235 -6.11 8.18 -10.27
C TYR A 235 -5.37 6.85 -10.44
N ALA A 236 -6.11 5.75 -10.51
CA ALA A 236 -5.57 4.41 -10.60
C ALA A 236 -5.75 3.86 -12.02
N ARG A 237 -4.71 3.21 -12.55
CA ARG A 237 -4.80 2.56 -13.85
C ARG A 237 -5.75 1.35 -13.84
N THR A 238 -6.49 1.15 -14.94
CA THR A 238 -7.47 0.05 -15.05
C THR A 238 -6.85 -1.35 -14.95
N GLU A 239 -5.56 -1.47 -15.26
CA GLU A 239 -4.83 -2.74 -15.23
C GLU A 239 -4.48 -3.21 -13.81
N TYR A 240 -4.82 -2.44 -12.76
CA TYR A 240 -4.61 -2.79 -11.36
C TYR A 240 -5.94 -3.10 -10.62
N PRO A 241 -6.71 -4.13 -11.03
CA PRO A 241 -8.03 -4.39 -10.45
C PRO A 241 -7.97 -4.78 -8.96
N LEU A 242 -6.90 -5.47 -8.52
CA LEU A 242 -6.74 -5.83 -7.10
C LEU A 242 -6.49 -4.60 -6.24
N ALA A 243 -5.62 -3.69 -6.69
CA ALA A 243 -5.34 -2.44 -5.99
C ALA A 243 -6.60 -1.58 -5.87
N VAL A 244 -7.37 -1.41 -6.95
CA VAL A 244 -8.63 -0.65 -6.95
C VAL A 244 -9.64 -1.27 -5.97
N ARG A 245 -9.79 -2.60 -5.96
CA ARG A 245 -10.67 -3.29 -5.00
C ARG A 245 -10.25 -3.01 -3.55
N ARG A 246 -8.96 -3.18 -3.23
CA ARG A 246 -8.43 -2.99 -1.87
C ARG A 246 -8.51 -1.54 -1.42
N LEU A 247 -8.21 -0.59 -2.30
CA LEU A 247 -8.44 0.84 -2.03
C LEU A 247 -9.91 1.13 -1.74
N GLY A 248 -10.85 0.55 -2.50
CA GLY A 248 -12.28 0.71 -2.24
C GLY A 248 -12.69 0.24 -0.84
N ILE A 249 -12.18 -0.93 -0.42
CA ILE A 249 -12.37 -1.45 0.94
C ILE A 249 -11.77 -0.51 1.98
N ALA A 250 -10.51 -0.08 1.79
CA ALA A 250 -9.80 0.78 2.73
C ALA A 250 -10.46 2.16 2.88
N ILE A 251 -10.95 2.76 1.79
CA ILE A 251 -11.69 4.04 1.83
C ILE A 251 -12.99 3.86 2.59
N GLN A 252 -13.73 2.78 2.34
CA GLN A 252 -14.96 2.49 3.08
C GLN A 252 -14.67 2.34 4.59
N GLN A 253 -13.68 1.54 4.97
CA GLN A 253 -13.29 1.35 6.37
C GLN A 253 -12.84 2.66 7.02
N ALA A 254 -12.05 3.48 6.33
CA ALA A 254 -11.62 4.78 6.83
C ALA A 254 -12.81 5.73 7.05
N ARG A 255 -13.80 5.73 6.17
CA ARG A 255 -15.05 6.49 6.37
C ARG A 255 -15.84 5.98 7.59
N GLU A 256 -15.98 4.66 7.74
CA GLU A 256 -16.67 4.03 8.88
C GLU A 256 -16.00 4.33 10.22
N TYR A 257 -14.66 4.45 10.23
CA TYR A 257 -13.87 4.81 11.41
C TYR A 257 -13.79 6.32 11.67
N GLY A 258 -14.41 7.16 10.84
CA GLY A 258 -14.35 8.62 10.96
C GLY A 258 -12.97 9.21 10.63
N LEU A 259 -12.19 8.52 9.80
CA LEU A 259 -10.87 8.92 9.31
C LEU A 259 -10.93 9.58 7.92
N LEU A 260 -12.06 9.46 7.21
CA LEU A 260 -12.40 10.17 5.98
C LEU A 260 -13.85 10.64 6.03
N GLY A 261 -14.17 11.66 5.24
CA GLY A 261 -15.49 12.28 5.17
C GLY A 261 -15.53 13.59 5.95
N LYS A 262 -16.61 13.79 6.70
CA LYS A 262 -16.83 15.02 7.48
C LYS A 262 -16.32 14.87 8.90
N ASP A 263 -15.83 15.97 9.46
CA ASP A 263 -15.44 16.12 10.86
C ASP A 263 -14.50 14.98 11.31
N ILE A 264 -13.41 14.78 10.55
CA ILE A 264 -12.45 13.70 10.77
C ILE A 264 -11.94 13.79 12.21
N LEU A 265 -12.07 12.69 12.97
CA LEU A 265 -11.70 12.62 14.39
C LEU A 265 -12.37 13.67 15.30
N GLY A 266 -13.49 14.29 14.89
CA GLY A 266 -14.15 15.36 15.65
C GLY A 266 -13.38 16.68 15.66
N SER A 267 -12.50 16.90 14.66
CA SER A 267 -11.59 18.05 14.58
C SER A 267 -12.17 19.30 13.91
N GLY A 268 -13.32 19.18 13.25
CA GLY A 268 -13.88 20.18 12.34
C GLY A 268 -13.24 20.22 10.94
N PHE A 269 -12.30 19.31 10.65
CA PHE A 269 -11.68 19.19 9.33
C PHE A 269 -12.36 18.09 8.49
N ASP A 270 -12.77 18.46 7.27
CA ASP A 270 -13.38 17.55 6.31
C ASP A 270 -12.36 17.16 5.23
N PHE A 271 -12.29 15.87 4.86
CA PHE A 271 -11.55 15.43 3.69
C PHE A 271 -12.06 14.07 3.22
N ASP A 272 -12.40 13.96 1.93
CA ASP A 272 -12.82 12.68 1.34
C ASP A 272 -12.02 12.36 0.07
N ILE A 273 -12.00 11.08 -0.30
CA ILE A 273 -11.21 10.55 -1.42
C ILE A 273 -12.09 9.72 -2.33
N ASP A 274 -11.99 9.98 -3.63
CA ASP A 274 -12.60 9.14 -4.66
C ASP A 274 -11.54 8.47 -5.55
N ILE A 275 -11.87 7.28 -6.06
CA ILE A 275 -11.01 6.57 -7.00
C ILE A 275 -11.49 6.88 -8.42
N TYR A 276 -10.59 7.42 -9.25
CA TYR A 276 -10.80 7.53 -10.69
C TYR A 276 -10.02 6.44 -11.41
N GLN A 277 -10.71 5.60 -12.17
CA GLN A 277 -10.07 4.56 -12.97
C GLN A 277 -9.69 5.10 -14.35
N GLY A 278 -8.40 5.14 -14.67
CA GLY A 278 -7.89 5.55 -15.96
C GLY A 278 -8.26 4.58 -17.09
N ALA A 279 -8.18 5.03 -18.34
CA ALA A 279 -8.62 4.28 -19.52
C ALA A 279 -7.47 3.62 -20.33
N GLY A 280 -6.36 3.23 -19.67
CA GLY A 280 -5.25 2.50 -20.30
C GLY A 280 -4.31 3.34 -21.17
N ALA A 281 -4.20 4.64 -20.89
CA ALA A 281 -3.36 5.56 -21.66
C ALA A 281 -2.08 5.92 -20.88
N PHE A 282 -0.93 5.38 -21.29
CA PHE A 282 0.38 5.61 -20.66
C PHE A 282 0.72 7.10 -20.44
N VAL A 283 0.31 7.98 -21.36
CA VAL A 283 0.54 9.42 -21.25
C VAL A 283 -0.14 10.04 -20.02
N CYS A 284 -1.17 9.40 -19.46
CA CYS A 284 -1.85 9.87 -18.24
C CYS A 284 -1.01 9.69 -16.98
N GLY A 285 0.18 9.10 -17.06
CA GLY A 285 1.19 9.18 -15.99
C GLY A 285 1.80 10.58 -15.87
N GLU A 286 1.75 11.40 -16.93
CA GLU A 286 2.14 12.81 -16.88
C GLU A 286 1.08 13.63 -16.13
N GLU A 287 1.51 14.46 -15.18
CA GLU A 287 0.62 15.12 -14.22
C GLU A 287 -0.52 15.93 -14.86
N THR A 288 -0.28 16.65 -15.96
CA THR A 288 -1.31 17.50 -16.59
C THR A 288 -2.22 16.73 -17.54
N ALA A 289 -1.69 15.69 -18.19
CA ALA A 289 -2.50 14.73 -18.95
C ALA A 289 -3.45 13.97 -18.03
N LEU A 290 -2.98 13.57 -16.85
CA LEU A 290 -3.78 12.95 -15.80
C LEU A 290 -4.95 13.84 -15.40
N LEU A 291 -4.67 15.10 -15.06
CA LEU A 291 -5.71 16.07 -14.68
C LEU A 291 -6.75 16.25 -15.80
N THR A 292 -6.29 16.35 -17.05
CA THR A 292 -7.18 16.48 -18.21
C THR A 292 -8.05 15.24 -18.40
N SER A 293 -7.51 14.04 -18.14
CA SER A 293 -8.27 12.78 -18.13
C SER A 293 -9.33 12.75 -17.04
N LEU A 294 -8.98 13.20 -15.82
CA LEU A 294 -9.91 13.26 -14.68
C LEU A 294 -11.07 14.23 -14.93
N GLU A 295 -10.81 15.33 -15.64
CA GLU A 295 -11.84 16.30 -16.06
C GLU A 295 -12.78 15.75 -17.15
N GLY A 296 -12.56 14.53 -17.64
CA GLY A 296 -13.38 13.87 -18.66
C GLY A 296 -12.97 14.19 -20.10
N TYR A 297 -11.83 14.87 -20.30
CA TYR A 297 -11.27 15.13 -21.62
C TYR A 297 -10.25 14.06 -22.01
N ARG A 298 -9.78 14.12 -23.26
CA ARG A 298 -8.67 13.28 -23.71
C ARG A 298 -7.40 13.69 -22.95
N GLY A 299 -6.70 12.74 -22.32
CA GLY A 299 -5.48 12.97 -21.53
C GLY A 299 -4.30 13.51 -22.34
N GLN A 300 -4.35 14.79 -22.69
CA GLN A 300 -3.29 15.51 -23.38
C GLN A 300 -2.55 16.41 -22.38
N PRO A 301 -1.21 16.43 -22.40
CA PRO A 301 -0.45 17.34 -21.56
C PRO A 301 -0.81 18.81 -21.85
N ARG A 302 -0.78 19.63 -20.80
CA ARG A 302 -0.96 21.09 -20.88
C ARG A 302 0.41 21.77 -20.94
N MET A 303 0.46 22.93 -21.59
CA MET A 303 1.66 23.77 -21.53
C MET A 303 1.86 24.30 -20.11
N LYS A 304 3.09 24.20 -19.61
CA LYS A 304 3.54 24.78 -18.33
C LYS A 304 4.47 25.96 -18.65
N PRO A 305 4.35 27.12 -17.98
CA PRO A 305 3.38 27.49 -16.95
C PRO A 305 1.95 27.76 -17.49
N PRO A 306 0.90 27.75 -16.64
CA PRO A 306 0.94 27.57 -15.17
C PRO A 306 1.19 26.11 -14.74
N PHE A 307 1.75 25.93 -13.54
CA PHE A 307 1.95 24.60 -12.94
C PHE A 307 0.71 24.18 -12.14
N PRO A 308 0.46 22.86 -11.97
CA PRO A 308 -0.72 22.36 -11.25
C PRO A 308 -0.90 22.88 -9.83
N ALA A 309 0.20 23.15 -9.13
CA ALA A 309 0.15 23.71 -7.78
C ALA A 309 -0.48 25.11 -7.71
N VAL A 310 -0.58 25.81 -8.84
CA VAL A 310 -1.27 27.10 -8.99
C VAL A 310 -2.61 26.91 -9.72
N GLU A 311 -2.57 26.28 -10.90
CA GLU A 311 -3.77 25.98 -11.70
C GLU A 311 -3.70 24.52 -12.20
N GLY A 312 -4.42 23.63 -11.52
CA GLY A 312 -4.45 22.19 -11.80
C GLY A 312 -5.84 21.71 -12.19
N LEU A 313 -6.40 20.81 -11.36
CA LEU A 313 -7.72 20.24 -11.58
C LEU A 313 -8.79 21.33 -11.56
N TYR A 314 -9.60 21.42 -12.62
CA TYR A 314 -10.62 22.46 -12.78
C TYR A 314 -10.07 23.89 -12.63
N SER A 315 -8.81 24.10 -13.03
CA SER A 315 -8.08 25.37 -12.87
C SER A 315 -7.91 25.82 -11.41
N LEU A 316 -7.98 24.89 -10.45
CA LEU A 316 -7.77 25.15 -9.02
C LEU A 316 -6.43 24.58 -8.53
N PRO A 317 -5.82 25.12 -7.47
CA PRO A 317 -4.54 24.64 -6.95
C PRO A 317 -4.60 23.15 -6.60
N THR A 318 -3.72 22.36 -7.19
CA THR A 318 -3.74 20.90 -7.07
C THR A 318 -2.33 20.38 -6.85
N ILE A 319 -2.14 19.57 -5.81
CA ILE A 319 -0.91 18.78 -5.66
C ILE A 319 -1.11 17.43 -6.33
N VAL A 320 -0.18 17.04 -7.19
CA VAL A 320 -0.10 15.70 -7.77
C VAL A 320 1.15 15.02 -7.24
N ASN A 321 0.97 13.95 -6.47
CA ASN A 321 2.05 13.17 -5.89
C ASN A 321 1.90 11.69 -6.28
N ASN A 322 3.02 11.01 -6.48
CA ASN A 322 3.03 9.57 -6.75
C ASN A 322 2.71 8.78 -5.46
N VAL A 323 2.19 7.55 -5.61
CA VAL A 323 1.82 6.65 -4.50
C VAL A 323 2.94 6.49 -3.48
N GLU A 324 4.16 6.11 -3.90
CA GLU A 324 5.28 5.96 -2.96
C GLU A 324 5.59 7.29 -2.25
N SER A 325 5.45 8.43 -2.93
CA SER A 325 5.67 9.74 -2.30
C SER A 325 4.69 9.98 -1.15
N ILE A 326 3.41 9.66 -1.36
CA ILE A 326 2.36 9.81 -0.35
C ILE A 326 2.53 8.79 0.79
N ALA A 327 2.85 7.54 0.49
CA ALA A 327 3.01 6.49 1.51
C ALA A 327 4.22 6.68 2.46
N ASN A 328 5.16 7.57 2.10
CA ASN A 328 6.30 7.95 2.93
C ASN A 328 6.02 9.15 3.85
N VAL A 329 4.90 9.86 3.66
CA VAL A 329 4.45 10.95 4.54
C VAL A 329 4.05 10.35 5.88
#